data_AF-A0A2W6DF46-F1
#
_entry.id   AF-A0A2W6DF46-F1
#
_cell.length_a   1.000
_cell.length_b   1.000
_cell.length_c   1.000
_cell.angle_alpha   90.00
_cell.angle_beta   90.00
_cell.angle_gamma   90.00
#
_symmetry.space_group_name_H-M   'P 1'
#
loop_
_entity.id
_entity.type
_entity.pdbx_description
1 polymer ?
#
loop_
_entity_poly.entity_id
_entity_poly.type
_entity_poly.pdbx_seq_one_letter_code
_entity_poly.pdbx_strand_id
1 'polypeptide(L)'
;MARRPVRIRTDLEILARSDDLELLRAVQKGRVLRGPTGDDTAIMAGHYLDGDSIRLQLRWLVRDELIVMPISGPPSLAPRGRRLLTVANGEIAAPAPD
;
A
#
# COMPACT_ATOMS: atom_id res chain seq x y z
N MET A 1 -28.54 -4.33 -8.40
CA MET A 1 -27.33 -3.71 -8.99
C MET A 1 -26.17 -4.69 -8.84
N ALA A 2 -25.68 -5.28 -9.93
CA ALA A 2 -24.50 -6.14 -9.87
C ALA A 2 -23.27 -5.28 -9.56
N ARG A 3 -22.53 -5.58 -8.48
CA ARG A 3 -21.24 -4.94 -8.20
C ARG A 3 -20.25 -5.39 -9.26
N ARG A 4 -19.72 -4.45 -10.05
CA ARG A 4 -18.65 -4.71 -11.02
C ARG A 4 -17.46 -5.34 -10.28
N PRO A 5 -16.87 -6.45 -10.76
CA PRO A 5 -15.72 -7.05 -10.11
C PRO A 5 -14.58 -6.04 -10.07
N VAL A 6 -14.03 -5.83 -8.88
CA VAL A 6 -12.92 -4.91 -8.67
C VAL A 6 -11.64 -5.63 -9.09
N ARG A 7 -11.02 -5.18 -10.18
CA ARG A 7 -9.80 -5.79 -10.74
C ARG A 7 -8.56 -5.43 -9.90
N ILE A 8 -7.69 -6.41 -9.67
CA ILE A 8 -6.33 -6.23 -9.11
C ILE A 8 -5.44 -5.61 -10.19
N ARG A 9 -4.72 -4.54 -9.84
CA ARG A 9 -3.79 -3.87 -10.77
C ARG A 9 -2.58 -4.74 -11.08
N THR A 10 -2.06 -4.69 -12.31
CA THR A 10 -0.84 -5.41 -12.72
C THR A 10 0.41 -4.72 -12.22
N ASP A 11 1.55 -5.43 -12.24
CA ASP A 11 2.84 -4.87 -11.82
C ASP A 11 3.22 -3.64 -12.68
N LEU A 12 2.98 -3.70 -13.99
CA LEU A 12 3.23 -2.58 -14.90
C LEU A 12 2.34 -1.36 -14.60
N GLU A 13 1.06 -1.58 -14.30
CA GLU A 13 0.13 -0.51 -13.92
C GLU A 13 0.56 0.19 -12.62
N ILE A 14 1.16 -0.55 -11.69
CA ILE A 14 1.66 -0.02 -10.42
C ILE A 14 3.00 0.70 -10.62
N LEU A 15 3.92 0.11 -11.38
CA LEU A 15 5.23 0.71 -11.69
C LEU A 15 5.09 2.04 -12.45
N ALA A 16 4.02 2.20 -13.23
CA ALA A 16 3.71 3.44 -13.92
C ALA A 16 3.23 4.58 -13.00
N ARG A 17 2.98 4.33 -11.70
CA ARG A 17 2.42 5.31 -10.76
C ARG A 17 3.42 5.63 -9.65
N SER A 18 3.99 6.84 -9.69
CA SER A 18 4.93 7.34 -8.68
C SER A 18 4.37 7.27 -7.26
N ASP A 19 3.12 7.66 -7.07
CA ASP A 19 2.51 7.79 -5.74
C ASP A 19 2.38 6.44 -5.02
N ASP A 20 2.07 5.37 -5.77
CA ASP A 20 1.98 4.02 -5.21
C ASP A 20 3.37 3.56 -4.74
N LEU A 21 4.41 3.82 -5.54
CA LEU A 21 5.80 3.49 -5.20
C LEU A 21 6.32 4.30 -4.00
N GLU A 22 6.01 5.59 -3.94
CA GLU A 22 6.37 6.45 -2.81
C GLU A 22 5.70 5.99 -1.51
N LEU A 23 4.43 5.60 -1.59
CA LEU A 23 3.72 5.05 -0.44
C LEU A 23 4.30 3.71 0.00
N LEU A 24 4.67 2.83 -0.94
CA LEU A 24 5.38 1.57 -0.61
C LEU A 24 6.74 1.85 0.06
N ARG A 25 7.50 2.85 -0.40
CA ARG A 25 8.75 3.29 0.26
C ARG A 25 8.49 3.84 1.66
N ALA A 26 7.40 4.58 1.86
CA ALA A 26 7.01 5.09 3.17
C ALA A 26 6.67 3.94 4.14
N VAL A 27 5.95 2.93 3.66
CA VAL A 27 5.66 1.70 4.43
C VAL A 27 6.95 0.95 4.75
N GLN A 28 7.86 0.77 3.78
CA GLN A 28 9.15 0.11 3.99
C GLN A 28 9.98 0.79 5.08
N LYS A 29 9.97 2.13 5.10
CA LYS A 29 10.70 2.95 6.06
C LYS A 29 9.98 3.10 7.41
N GLY A 30 8.80 2.50 7.58
CA GLY A 30 8.00 2.62 8.81
C GLY A 30 7.50 4.05 9.07
N ARG A 31 7.37 4.89 8.04
CA ARG A 31 6.92 6.29 8.17
C ARG A 31 5.40 6.44 8.32
N VAL A 32 4.66 5.37 8.07
CA VAL A 32 3.19 5.36 8.23
C VAL A 32 2.85 5.24 9.71
N LEU A 33 2.28 6.31 10.25
CA LEU A 33 1.88 6.40 11.65
C LEU A 33 0.42 5.98 11.83
N ARG A 34 0.14 5.32 12.95
CA ARG A 34 -1.22 5.04 13.39
C ARG A 34 -1.67 6.18 14.31
N GLY A 35 -2.76 6.84 13.96
CA GLY A 35 -3.35 7.89 14.80
C GLY A 35 -3.91 7.33 16.11
N PRO A 36 -4.07 8.17 17.14
CA PRO A 36 -4.66 7.76 18.40
C PRO A 36 -6.07 7.19 18.18
N THR A 37 -6.35 6.04 18.78
CA THR A 37 -7.71 5.49 18.92
C THR A 37 -8.45 6.35 19.95
N GLY A 38 -8.94 7.52 19.53
CA GLY A 38 -9.87 8.30 20.35
C GLY A 38 -11.21 7.58 20.48
N ASP A 39 -11.81 7.68 21.67
CA ASP A 39 -12.98 6.98 22.25
C ASP A 39 -14.31 7.00 21.47
N ASP A 40 -14.33 7.00 20.14
CA ASP A 40 -15.57 6.84 19.37
C ASP A 40 -15.45 5.68 18.39
N THR A 41 -16.00 4.53 18.80
CA THR A 41 -16.68 3.50 17.97
C THR A 41 -16.27 3.30 16.50
N ALA A 42 -14.99 3.42 16.16
CA ALA A 42 -14.47 3.16 14.82
C ALA A 42 -13.28 2.21 14.91
N ILE A 43 -13.61 0.91 14.88
CA ILE A 43 -12.70 -0.16 14.47
C ILE A 43 -11.93 0.36 13.23
N MET A 44 -10.62 0.59 13.38
CA MET A 44 -9.65 1.15 12.42
C MET A 44 -9.21 2.59 12.75
N ALA A 45 -8.25 2.71 13.67
CA ALA A 45 -7.42 3.92 13.81
C ALA A 45 -6.96 4.45 12.44
N GLY A 46 -7.03 5.78 12.25
CA GLY A 46 -6.56 6.42 11.03
C GLY A 46 -5.07 6.17 10.80
N HIS A 47 -4.66 5.97 9.54
CA HIS A 47 -3.26 5.90 9.17
C HIS A 47 -2.85 7.22 8.52
N TYR A 48 -1.69 7.73 8.90
CA TYR A 48 -1.19 9.03 8.49
C TYR A 48 0.22 8.93 7.93
N LEU A 49 0.51 9.76 6.94
CA LEU A 49 1.84 10.01 6.41
C LEU A 49 2.03 11.51 6.29
N ASP A 50 3.06 12.05 6.93
CA ASP A 50 3.39 13.48 6.91
C ASP A 50 2.21 14.42 7.27
N GLY A 51 1.30 13.94 8.14
CA GLY A 51 0.12 14.70 8.60
C GLY A 51 -1.16 14.41 7.82
N ASP A 52 -1.06 13.78 6.64
CA ASP A 52 -2.22 13.49 5.79
C ASP A 52 -2.79 12.09 6.04
N SER A 53 -4.12 11.97 5.96
CA SER A 53 -4.78 10.67 6.05
C SER A 53 -4.60 9.87 4.75
N ILE A 54 -4.01 8.68 4.87
CA ILE A 54 -3.72 7.79 3.73
C ILE A 54 -4.57 6.52 3.74
N ARG A 55 -5.70 6.53 4.45
CA ARG A 55 -6.54 5.33 4.70
C ARG A 55 -7.04 4.69 3.40
N LEU A 56 -7.45 5.48 2.41
CA LEU A 56 -7.97 4.96 1.14
C LEU A 56 -6.85 4.35 0.29
N GLN A 57 -5.71 5.02 0.26
CA GLN A 57 -4.52 4.59 -0.48
C GLN A 57 -4.00 3.25 0.08
N LEU A 58 -3.90 3.11 1.41
CA LEU A 58 -3.52 1.83 2.02
C LEU A 58 -4.53 0.72 1.72
N ARG A 59 -5.83 1.01 1.67
CA ARG A 59 -6.84 0.01 1.27
C ARG A 59 -6.62 -0.47 -0.16
N TRP A 60 -6.24 0.41 -1.07
CA TRP A 60 -5.92 0.01 -2.45
C TRP A 60 -4.65 -0.85 -2.50
N LEU A 61 -3.61 -0.48 -1.77
CA LEU A 61 -2.39 -1.29 -1.71
C LEU A 61 -2.61 -2.67 -1.07
N VAL A 62 -3.45 -2.78 -0.04
CA VAL A 62 -3.87 -4.08 0.55
C VAL A 62 -4.63 -4.90 -0.48
N ARG A 63 -5.58 -4.27 -1.20
CA ARG A 63 -6.38 -4.95 -2.23
C ARG A 63 -5.52 -5.51 -3.35
N ASP A 64 -4.46 -4.79 -3.74
CA ASP A 64 -3.52 -5.24 -4.77
C ASP A 64 -2.39 -6.13 -4.19
N GLU A 65 -2.51 -6.56 -2.93
CA GLU A 65 -1.57 -7.47 -2.24
C GLU A 65 -0.15 -6.93 -2.14
N LEU A 66 0.00 -5.60 -2.06
CA LEU A 66 1.30 -4.93 -2.00
C LEU A 66 1.78 -4.71 -0.57
N ILE A 67 0.83 -4.59 0.36
CA ILE A 67 1.09 -4.45 1.79
C ILE A 67 0.18 -5.37 2.59
N VAL A 68 0.62 -5.72 3.79
CA VAL A 68 -0.18 -6.40 4.80
C VAL A 68 -0.54 -5.39 5.89
N MET A 69 -1.82 -5.33 6.22
CA MET A 69 -2.38 -4.55 7.33
C MET A 69 -2.62 -5.49 8.52
N PRO A 70 -1.74 -5.53 9.54
CA PRO A 70 -2.01 -6.32 10.73
C PRO A 70 -3.16 -5.73 11.56
N ILE A 71 -3.77 -6.56 12.41
CA ILE A 71 -4.83 -6.12 13.34
C ILE A 71 -4.30 -5.04 14.29
N SER A 72 -3.05 -5.20 14.72
CA SER A 72 -2.31 -4.25 15.55
C SER A 72 -0.93 -3.96 14.93
N GLY A 73 -0.47 -2.71 15.07
CA GLY A 73 0.82 -2.27 14.55
C GLY A 73 0.74 -1.58 13.18
N PRO A 74 1.89 -1.14 12.65
CA PRO A 74 1.98 -0.46 11.37
C PRO A 74 1.82 -1.44 10.19
N PRO A 75 1.42 -0.95 9.00
CA PRO A 75 1.45 -1.76 7.79
C PRO A 75 2.87 -2.20 7.45
N SER A 76 3.00 -3.34 6.77
CA SER A 76 4.28 -3.87 6.29
C SER A 76 4.19 -4.29 4.83
N LEU A 77 5.32 -4.36 4.13
CA LEU A 77 5.33 -4.80 2.73
C LEU A 77 5.00 -6.30 2.61
N ALA A 78 4.09 -6.63 1.70
CA ALA A 78 3.89 -7.99 1.23
C ALA A 78 5.01 -8.39 0.23
N PRO A 79 5.20 -9.68 -0.09
CA PRO A 79 6.23 -10.13 -1.04
C PRO A 79 6.17 -9.43 -2.40
N ARG A 80 4.96 -9.23 -2.95
CA ARG A 80 4.76 -8.52 -4.22
C ARG A 80 5.19 -7.06 -4.16
N GLY A 81 4.80 -6.34 -3.10
CA GLY A 81 5.22 -4.94 -2.88
C GLY A 81 6.73 -4.78 -2.73
N ARG A 82 7.41 -5.72 -2.05
CA ARG A 82 8.88 -5.74 -1.97
C ARG A 82 9.51 -5.89 -3.34
N ARG A 83 9.04 -6.87 -4.14
CA ARG A 83 9.53 -7.11 -5.50
C ARG A 83 9.38 -5.87 -6.37
N LEU A 84 8.22 -5.20 -6.33
CA LEU A 84 7.98 -3.98 -7.11
C LEU A 84 8.92 -2.84 -6.74
N LEU A 85 9.23 -2.66 -5.45
CA LEU A 85 10.22 -1.67 -5.03
C LEU A 85 11.63 -2.02 -5.54
N THR A 86 12.03 -3.29 -5.47
CA THR A 86 13.32 -3.77 -6.01
C THR A 86 13.40 -3.49 -7.53
N VAL A 87 12.33 -3.74 -8.29
CA VAL A 87 12.25 -3.35 -9.72
C VAL A 87 12.36 -1.84 -9.90
N ALA A 88 11.58 -1.06 -9.15
CA ALA A 88 11.55 0.40 -9.27
C ALA A 88 12.87 1.08 -8.87
N ASN A 89 13.68 0.44 -8.02
CA ASN A 89 15.02 0.89 -7.66
C ASN A 89 16.09 0.48 -8.67
N GLY A 90 15.74 -0.30 -9.71
CA GLY A 90 16.69 -0.84 -10.69
C GLY A 90 17.55 -1.99 -10.17
N GLU A 91 17.19 -2.59 -9.03
CA GLU A 91 17.93 -3.70 -8.43
C GLU A 91 17.68 -5.02 -9.17
N ILE A 92 16.52 -5.16 -9.82
CA ILE A 92 16.18 -6.28 -10.70
C ILE A 92 15.46 -5.79 -11.96
N ALA A 93 15.56 -6.56 -13.05
CA ALA A 93 14.87 -6.25 -14.29
C ALA A 93 13.34 -6.27 -14.11
N ALA A 94 12.65 -5.33 -14.75
CA ALA A 94 11.20 -5.32 -14.80
C ALA A 94 10.68 -6.60 -15.48
N PRO A 95 9.54 -7.15 -15.04
CA PRO A 95 8.92 -8.27 -15.74
C PRO A 95 8.62 -7.86 -17.19
N ALA A 96 8.90 -8.77 -18.13
CA ALA A 96 8.52 -8.57 -19.52
C ALA A 96 7.00 -8.41 -19.62
N PRO A 97 6.49 -7.52 -20.50
CA PRO A 97 5.06 -7.46 -20.77
C PRO A 97 4.61 -8.77 -21.44
N ASP A 98 3.60 -9.43 -20.88
CA ASP A 98 2.88 -10.54 -21.53
C ASP A 98 2.11 -10.06 -22.77
#